data_AF-A0A1P8JSJ8-F1
#
_entry.id   AF-A0A1P8JSJ8-F1
#
_cell.length_a   1.000
_cell.length_b   1.000
_cell.length_c   1.000
_cell.angle_alpha   90.00
_cell.angle_beta   90.00
_cell.angle_gamma   90.00
#
_symmetry.space_group_name_H-M   'P 1'
#
loop_
_entity.id
_entity.type
_entity.pdbx_description
1 polymer ?
#
loop_
_entity_poly.entity_id
_entity_poly.type
_entity_poly.pdbx_seq_one_letter_code
_entity_poly.pdbx_strand_id
1 'polypeptide(L)'
;MITSPHSLTTALQGEISAAIRTAGGWIGFDRFMAMALYTPGLGYYANTSLKFGTMPTVMEDGQRVTGSDFVTAPEMSPLFGRALAAQIAEALEATGTREVWEFGAGSGALALQLLEALGDRIDRYTIVDLSGVLRGRQQAALAAFEGKVVWVDALPEAMHGVVVGNEVLDAMPVQLLARVDGEWFERGVAEGEGDAPWAWQDRTTDLRPPVDIEGPHDYLTEIHAQGVAFIHTLAERLQRGAAFFLDYGFPEGEYYHPQRSGGTVMCHRAHRADPDPLADVGLKDITAHVNFTAIALAGQDAGLEVLGYANQARFLMNCGLLARMEQGDVMDRARAIKLIQEHEMGELFKVVGFAKGTAWDAIGFKNGDRSHTL
;
A
#
# COMPACT_ATOMS: atom_id res chain seq x y z
N MET A 1 -24.59 -5.13 -18.89
CA MET A 1 -23.76 -5.54 -20.05
C MET A 1 -22.39 -5.87 -19.50
N ILE A 2 -21.94 -7.12 -19.61
CA ILE A 2 -20.62 -7.55 -19.15
C ILE A 2 -19.62 -7.03 -20.19
N THR A 3 -18.89 -5.97 -19.87
CA THR A 3 -17.77 -5.49 -20.68
C THR A 3 -16.67 -6.54 -20.63
N SER A 4 -16.25 -7.04 -21.79
CA SER A 4 -15.20 -8.05 -21.89
C SER A 4 -13.83 -7.46 -21.56
N PRO A 5 -12.88 -8.22 -20.98
CA PRO A 5 -11.56 -7.73 -20.56
C PRO A 5 -10.80 -6.98 -21.66
N HIS A 6 -10.89 -7.47 -22.91
CA HIS A 6 -10.27 -6.83 -24.07
C HIS A 6 -10.81 -5.41 -24.32
N SER A 7 -12.11 -5.17 -24.09
CA SER A 7 -12.72 -3.86 -24.27
C SER A 7 -12.27 -2.84 -23.22
N LEU A 8 -11.92 -3.28 -22.01
CA LEU A 8 -11.41 -2.42 -20.93
C LEU A 8 -9.98 -1.96 -21.23
N THR A 9 -9.10 -2.91 -21.59
CA THR A 9 -7.70 -2.61 -21.90
C THR A 9 -7.57 -1.65 -23.09
N THR A 10 -8.35 -1.86 -24.16
CA THR A 10 -8.32 -0.97 -25.32
C THR A 10 -8.80 0.45 -24.99
N ALA A 11 -9.81 0.58 -24.12
CA ALA A 11 -10.31 1.90 -23.69
C ALA A 11 -9.27 2.64 -22.84
N LEU A 12 -8.69 1.95 -21.84
CA LEU A 12 -7.64 2.52 -21.00
C LEU A 12 -6.41 2.92 -21.82
N GLN A 13 -6.03 2.08 -22.78
CA GLN A 13 -4.94 2.38 -23.70
C GLN A 13 -5.22 3.66 -24.49
N GLY A 14 -6.44 3.81 -25.00
CA GLY A 14 -6.88 5.02 -25.69
C GLY A 14 -6.77 6.29 -24.83
N GLU A 15 -7.15 6.21 -23.56
CA GLU A 15 -7.06 7.34 -22.62
C GLU A 15 -5.62 7.72 -22.29
N ILE A 16 -4.76 6.74 -22.02
CA ILE A 16 -3.34 6.98 -21.73
C ILE A 16 -2.63 7.58 -22.94
N SER A 17 -2.80 7.01 -24.14
CA SER A 17 -2.20 7.59 -25.36
C SER A 17 -2.75 8.98 -25.67
N ALA A 18 -4.03 9.26 -25.38
CA ALA A 18 -4.57 10.62 -25.49
C ALA A 18 -3.92 11.59 -24.49
N ALA A 19 -3.68 11.15 -23.26
CA ALA A 19 -2.98 11.96 -22.25
C ALA A 19 -1.54 12.25 -22.66
N ILE A 20 -0.81 11.25 -23.19
CA ILE A 20 0.54 11.41 -23.73
C ILE A 20 0.57 12.45 -24.85
N ARG A 21 -0.31 12.33 -25.86
CA ARG A 21 -0.39 13.32 -26.95
C ARG A 21 -0.72 14.73 -26.46
N THR A 22 -1.66 14.84 -25.53
CA THR A 22 -2.08 16.13 -24.96
C THR A 22 -0.95 16.81 -24.17
N ALA A 23 -0.12 16.01 -23.49
CA ALA A 23 1.05 16.48 -22.75
C ALA A 23 2.29 16.77 -23.63
N GLY A 24 2.15 16.73 -24.96
CA GLY A 24 3.28 16.98 -25.88
C GLY A 24 4.14 15.75 -26.12
N GLY A 25 3.56 14.55 -26.08
CA GLY A 25 4.18 13.29 -26.46
C GLY A 25 4.85 12.52 -25.32
N TRP A 26 4.66 12.94 -24.06
CA TRP A 26 5.27 12.28 -22.90
C TRP A 26 4.53 12.62 -21.61
N ILE A 27 4.46 11.66 -20.69
CA ILE A 27 4.03 11.87 -19.30
C ILE A 27 5.02 11.20 -18.35
N GLY A 28 5.14 11.71 -17.12
CA GLY A 28 5.91 11.05 -16.08
C GLY A 28 5.34 9.67 -15.73
N PHE A 29 6.19 8.78 -15.22
CA PHE A 29 5.75 7.43 -14.83
C PHE A 29 4.71 7.46 -13.71
N ASP A 30 4.77 8.44 -12.82
CA ASP A 30 3.76 8.71 -11.79
C ASP A 30 2.38 8.93 -12.40
N ARG A 31 2.29 9.75 -13.46
CA ARG A 31 1.03 10.00 -14.15
C ARG A 31 0.54 8.75 -14.88
N PHE A 32 1.44 8.02 -15.52
CA PHE A 32 1.11 6.76 -16.17
C PHE A 32 0.58 5.73 -15.17
N MET A 33 1.28 5.51 -14.06
CA MET A 33 0.92 4.59 -12.98
C MET A 33 -0.42 4.99 -12.36
N ALA A 34 -0.66 6.28 -12.12
CA ALA A 34 -1.95 6.78 -11.64
C ALA A 34 -3.09 6.42 -12.59
N MET A 35 -2.89 6.57 -13.91
CA MET A 35 -3.91 6.21 -14.90
C MET A 35 -4.09 4.68 -14.98
N ALA A 36 -3.00 3.91 -14.98
CA ALA A 36 -3.02 2.46 -15.02
C ALA A 36 -3.79 1.84 -13.84
N LEU A 37 -3.62 2.43 -12.64
CA LEU A 37 -4.18 1.91 -11.40
C LEU A 37 -5.57 2.48 -11.08
N TYR A 38 -5.80 3.77 -11.32
CA TYR A 38 -6.93 4.50 -10.73
C TYR A 38 -7.87 5.18 -11.73
N THR A 39 -7.69 5.02 -13.04
CA THR A 39 -8.65 5.55 -14.02
C THR A 39 -10.05 4.99 -13.75
N PRO A 40 -11.07 5.82 -13.46
CA PRO A 40 -12.39 5.33 -13.07
C PRO A 40 -12.99 4.32 -14.04
N GLY A 41 -13.35 3.13 -13.55
CA GLY A 41 -13.94 2.05 -14.34
C GLY A 41 -12.96 1.25 -15.21
N LEU A 42 -11.72 1.71 -15.38
CA LEU A 42 -10.73 1.13 -16.30
C LEU A 42 -9.45 0.66 -15.60
N GLY A 43 -8.91 1.49 -14.70
CA GLY A 43 -7.69 1.22 -13.96
C GLY A 43 -7.80 0.00 -13.06
N TYR A 44 -6.67 -0.61 -12.72
CA TYR A 44 -6.58 -1.88 -12.00
C TYR A 44 -7.45 -1.91 -10.72
N TYR A 45 -7.32 -0.90 -9.85
CA TYR A 45 -8.09 -0.78 -8.61
C TYR A 45 -9.50 -0.21 -8.79
N ALA A 46 -9.81 0.36 -9.96
CA ALA A 46 -11.07 1.02 -10.27
C ALA A 46 -11.98 0.23 -11.24
N ASN A 47 -11.60 -0.98 -11.61
CA ASN A 47 -12.41 -1.90 -12.39
C ASN A 47 -12.97 -3.06 -11.54
N THR A 48 -13.90 -3.84 -12.09
CA THR A 48 -14.65 -4.88 -11.36
C THR A 48 -13.95 -6.23 -11.22
N SER A 49 -12.69 -6.39 -11.67
CA SER A 49 -11.99 -7.67 -11.54
C SER A 49 -11.78 -8.06 -10.07
N LEU A 50 -11.70 -9.37 -9.77
CA LEU A 50 -11.29 -9.86 -8.46
C LEU A 50 -9.78 -9.66 -8.31
N LYS A 51 -9.35 -8.79 -7.38
CA LYS A 51 -7.91 -8.52 -7.13
C LYS A 51 -7.37 -9.31 -5.94
N PHE A 52 -8.12 -9.36 -4.84
CA PHE A 52 -7.70 -9.94 -3.56
C PHE A 52 -8.28 -11.33 -3.30
N GLY A 53 -7.41 -12.26 -2.87
CA GLY A 53 -7.75 -13.64 -2.54
C GLY A 53 -6.54 -14.57 -2.59
N THR A 54 -6.74 -15.88 -2.38
CA THR A 54 -5.64 -16.83 -2.20
C THR A 54 -5.29 -17.66 -3.42
N MET A 55 -6.06 -17.57 -4.53
CA MET A 55 -5.92 -18.45 -5.68
C MET A 55 -6.09 -17.68 -7.00
N PRO A 56 -5.29 -17.97 -8.04
CA PRO A 56 -5.38 -17.29 -9.35
C PRO A 56 -6.60 -17.72 -10.18
N THR A 57 -7.33 -18.74 -9.74
CA THR A 57 -8.59 -19.17 -10.34
C THR A 57 -9.53 -19.64 -9.25
N VAL A 58 -10.79 -19.23 -9.31
CA VAL A 58 -11.85 -19.73 -8.43
C VAL A 58 -12.92 -20.43 -9.27
N MET A 59 -13.65 -21.34 -8.64
CA MET A 59 -14.79 -22.01 -9.26
C MET A 59 -16.05 -21.22 -8.91
N GLU A 60 -16.72 -20.65 -9.90
CA GLU A 60 -18.00 -19.96 -9.76
C GLU A 60 -19.00 -20.63 -10.70
N ASP A 61 -20.14 -21.09 -10.18
CA ASP A 61 -21.18 -21.83 -10.91
C ASP A 61 -20.65 -22.99 -11.80
N GLY A 62 -19.62 -23.69 -11.32
CA GLY A 62 -19.00 -24.82 -12.02
C GLY A 62 -18.05 -24.41 -13.16
N GLN A 63 -17.77 -23.12 -13.34
CA GLN A 63 -16.81 -22.59 -14.30
C GLN A 63 -15.55 -22.03 -13.61
N ARG A 64 -14.40 -22.16 -14.29
CA ARG A 64 -13.15 -21.53 -13.86
C ARG A 64 -13.19 -20.05 -14.23
N VAL A 65 -13.26 -19.17 -13.24
CA VAL A 65 -13.19 -17.72 -13.42
C VAL A 65 -11.89 -17.18 -12.81
N THR A 66 -11.42 -16.04 -13.33
CA THR A 66 -10.20 -15.38 -12.83
C THR A 66 -10.31 -15.14 -11.33
N GLY A 67 -9.31 -15.63 -10.58
CA GLY A 67 -9.23 -15.45 -9.13
C GLY A 67 -8.51 -14.15 -8.79
N SER A 68 -7.75 -14.15 -7.71
CA SER A 68 -6.96 -13.01 -7.21
C SER A 68 -5.58 -12.90 -7.87
N ASP A 69 -5.00 -11.71 -7.84
CA ASP A 69 -3.63 -11.48 -8.32
C ASP A 69 -2.57 -11.62 -7.22
N PHE A 70 -2.90 -11.31 -5.97
CA PHE A 70 -2.00 -11.46 -4.81
C PHE A 70 -2.76 -11.71 -3.50
N VAL A 71 -2.03 -12.14 -2.47
CA VAL A 71 -2.54 -12.40 -1.11
C VAL A 71 -1.93 -11.40 -0.14
N THR A 72 -2.78 -10.60 0.50
CA THR A 72 -2.38 -9.64 1.56
C THR A 72 -2.42 -10.31 2.93
N ALA A 73 -1.70 -9.78 3.93
CA ALA A 73 -1.65 -10.35 5.28
C ALA A 73 -3.04 -10.63 5.92
N PRO A 74 -4.05 -9.73 5.80
CA PRO A 74 -5.39 -9.97 6.34
C PRO A 74 -6.12 -11.17 5.71
N GLU A 75 -5.81 -11.51 4.45
CA GLU A 75 -6.40 -12.66 3.74
C GLU A 75 -5.68 -13.98 4.09
N MET A 76 -4.45 -13.90 4.61
CA MET A 76 -3.67 -15.08 4.98
C MET A 76 -4.08 -15.66 6.33
N SER A 77 -4.26 -14.82 7.35
CA SER A 77 -4.61 -15.29 8.69
C SER A 77 -5.38 -14.25 9.49
N PRO A 78 -6.50 -14.63 10.17
CA PRO A 78 -7.21 -13.73 11.08
C PRO A 78 -6.38 -13.35 12.31
N LEU A 79 -5.27 -14.03 12.57
CA LEU A 79 -4.36 -13.69 13.66
C LEU A 79 -3.61 -12.38 13.42
N PHE A 80 -3.50 -11.93 12.16
CA PHE A 80 -2.92 -10.63 11.81
C PHE A 80 -3.72 -9.48 12.43
N GLY A 81 -5.01 -9.35 12.08
CA GLY A 81 -5.86 -8.28 12.60
C GLY A 81 -6.07 -8.38 14.10
N ARG A 82 -6.12 -9.59 14.68
CA ARG A 82 -6.21 -9.78 16.14
C ARG A 82 -4.96 -9.33 16.89
N ALA A 83 -3.78 -9.46 16.29
CA ALA A 83 -2.54 -8.92 16.85
C ALA A 83 -2.53 -7.40 16.69
N LEU A 84 -2.79 -6.88 15.49
CA LEU A 84 -2.83 -5.44 15.23
C LEU A 84 -3.85 -4.70 16.12
N ALA A 85 -5.00 -5.32 16.41
CA ALA A 85 -6.00 -4.80 17.34
C ALA A 85 -5.45 -4.50 18.74
N ALA A 86 -4.40 -5.20 19.19
CA ALA A 86 -3.75 -4.90 20.47
C ALA A 86 -3.08 -3.52 20.44
N GLN A 87 -2.35 -3.21 19.36
CA GLN A 87 -1.70 -1.89 19.19
C GLN A 87 -2.74 -0.79 18.99
N ILE A 88 -3.80 -1.07 18.21
CA ILE A 88 -4.87 -0.09 17.98
C ILE A 88 -5.62 0.19 19.28
N ALA A 89 -5.91 -0.84 20.09
CA ALA A 89 -6.53 -0.66 21.40
C ALA A 89 -5.70 0.23 22.33
N GLU A 90 -4.38 0.01 22.40
CA GLU A 90 -3.48 0.88 23.16
C GLU A 90 -3.51 2.32 22.64
N ALA A 91 -3.46 2.51 21.31
CA ALA A 91 -3.46 3.84 20.71
C ALA A 91 -4.79 4.59 20.96
N LEU A 92 -5.93 3.90 20.90
CA LEU A 92 -7.24 4.46 21.25
C LEU A 92 -7.26 4.95 22.72
N GLU A 93 -6.72 4.14 23.64
CA GLU A 93 -6.61 4.48 25.05
C GLU A 93 -5.66 5.67 25.28
N ALA A 94 -4.45 5.62 24.72
CA ALA A 94 -3.43 6.67 24.86
C ALA A 94 -3.88 8.02 24.32
N THR A 95 -4.67 8.02 23.24
CA THR A 95 -5.16 9.24 22.58
C THR A 95 -6.54 9.67 23.04
N GLY A 96 -7.22 8.87 23.87
CA GLY A 96 -8.61 9.12 24.28
C GLY A 96 -9.58 9.19 23.09
N THR A 97 -9.34 8.39 22.06
CA THR A 97 -10.18 8.32 20.85
C THR A 97 -10.93 7.00 20.75
N ARG A 98 -11.98 6.97 19.91
CA ARG A 98 -12.90 5.83 19.79
C ARG A 98 -13.28 5.52 18.34
N GLU A 99 -12.54 6.07 17.38
CA GLU A 99 -12.76 5.82 15.95
C GLU A 99 -11.52 5.18 15.33
N VAL A 100 -11.76 4.29 14.36
CA VAL A 100 -10.71 3.73 13.50
C VAL A 100 -10.98 4.17 12.07
N TRP A 101 -9.91 4.55 11.37
CA TRP A 101 -9.94 4.96 9.97
C TRP A 101 -9.04 4.02 9.18
N GLU A 102 -9.58 3.31 8.19
CA GLU A 102 -8.81 2.42 7.34
C GLU A 102 -8.77 2.97 5.92
N PHE A 103 -7.55 3.22 5.41
CA PHE A 103 -7.33 3.52 4.00
C PHE A 103 -7.14 2.23 3.23
N GLY A 104 -7.82 2.09 2.09
CA GLY A 104 -7.60 0.95 1.19
C GLY A 104 -7.98 -0.40 1.83
N ALA A 105 -9.20 -0.52 2.38
CA ALA A 105 -9.63 -1.70 3.15
C ALA A 105 -9.75 -3.02 2.34
N GLY A 106 -9.38 -3.02 1.05
CA GLY A 106 -9.42 -4.20 0.17
C GLY A 106 -10.78 -4.90 0.19
N SER A 107 -10.79 -6.17 0.55
CA SER A 107 -12.01 -6.98 0.67
C SER A 107 -12.88 -6.65 1.90
N GLY A 108 -12.36 -5.89 2.87
CA GLY A 108 -12.92 -5.71 4.21
C GLY A 108 -12.44 -6.75 5.23
N ALA A 109 -11.51 -7.64 4.88
CA ALA A 109 -11.02 -8.68 5.79
C ALA A 109 -10.34 -8.11 7.04
N LEU A 110 -9.51 -7.07 6.91
CA LEU A 110 -8.88 -6.43 8.06
C LEU A 110 -9.90 -5.68 8.93
N ALA A 111 -10.78 -4.91 8.30
CA ALA A 111 -11.90 -4.25 8.97
C ALA A 111 -12.70 -5.22 9.84
N LEU A 112 -13.08 -6.39 9.29
CA LEU A 112 -13.83 -7.41 10.02
C LEU A 112 -13.06 -7.88 11.25
N GLN A 113 -11.79 -8.21 11.10
CA GLN A 113 -10.94 -8.68 12.21
C GLN A 113 -10.77 -7.62 13.31
N LEU A 114 -10.61 -6.35 12.93
CA LEU A 114 -10.47 -5.24 13.87
C LEU A 114 -11.80 -4.93 14.58
N LEU A 115 -12.91 -4.92 13.86
CA LEU A 115 -14.26 -4.73 14.43
C LEU A 115 -14.58 -5.82 15.46
N GLU A 116 -14.31 -7.08 15.14
CA GLU A 116 -14.50 -8.21 16.06
C GLU A 116 -13.59 -8.10 17.30
N ALA A 117 -12.31 -7.78 17.11
CA ALA A 117 -11.33 -7.76 18.19
C ALA A 117 -11.47 -6.53 19.11
N LEU A 118 -11.84 -5.38 18.57
CA LEU A 118 -11.98 -4.13 19.33
C LEU A 118 -13.36 -4.00 19.97
N GLY A 119 -14.42 -4.55 19.36
CA GLY A 119 -15.77 -4.56 19.90
C GLY A 119 -16.26 -3.17 20.32
N ASP A 120 -16.60 -3.01 21.60
CA ASP A 120 -17.10 -1.75 22.17
C ASP A 120 -16.00 -0.76 22.56
N ARG A 121 -14.73 -1.03 22.24
CA ARG A 121 -13.67 -0.02 22.35
C ARG A 121 -13.81 1.07 21.29
N ILE A 122 -14.48 0.77 20.19
CA ILE A 122 -14.72 1.71 19.08
C ILE A 122 -16.21 1.97 18.88
N ASP A 123 -16.52 3.21 18.55
CA ASP A 123 -17.86 3.69 18.22
C ASP A 123 -18.07 3.72 16.70
N ARG A 124 -16.99 3.90 15.93
CA ARG A 124 -17.03 4.07 14.48
C ARG A 124 -15.81 3.45 13.80
N TYR A 125 -16.04 2.82 12.66
CA TYR A 125 -15.01 2.34 11.74
C TYR A 125 -15.23 2.97 10.37
N THR A 126 -14.33 3.83 9.93
CA THR A 126 -14.47 4.55 8.66
C THR A 126 -13.51 3.98 7.62
N ILE A 127 -14.03 3.53 6.49
CA ILE A 127 -13.27 3.06 5.33
C ILE A 127 -13.15 4.21 4.32
N VAL A 128 -11.91 4.52 3.93
CA VAL A 128 -11.59 5.46 2.86
C VAL A 128 -11.21 4.64 1.61
N ASP A 129 -12.06 4.66 0.60
CA ASP A 129 -11.89 3.88 -0.64
C ASP A 129 -12.21 4.77 -1.86
N LEU A 130 -11.18 5.09 -2.65
CA LEU A 130 -11.28 6.00 -3.79
C LEU A 130 -12.01 5.41 -5.00
N SER A 131 -12.04 4.08 -5.13
CA SER A 131 -12.56 3.44 -6.34
C SER A 131 -14.02 3.05 -6.22
N GLY A 132 -14.52 2.86 -4.99
CA GLY A 132 -15.90 2.50 -4.68
C GLY A 132 -16.33 1.11 -5.16
N VAL A 133 -15.51 0.43 -5.97
CA VAL A 133 -15.84 -0.88 -6.56
C VAL A 133 -15.92 -1.97 -5.50
N LEU A 134 -15.09 -1.89 -4.46
CA LEU A 134 -15.04 -2.89 -3.40
C LEU A 134 -16.10 -2.65 -2.32
N ARG A 135 -16.76 -1.49 -2.33
CA ARG A 135 -17.76 -1.10 -1.32
C ARG A 135 -18.87 -2.14 -1.16
N GLY A 136 -19.40 -2.67 -2.26
CA GLY A 136 -20.45 -3.70 -2.21
C GLY A 136 -19.97 -5.00 -1.54
N ARG A 137 -18.74 -5.44 -1.82
CA ARG A 137 -18.12 -6.62 -1.19
C ARG A 137 -17.85 -6.37 0.29
N GLN A 138 -17.31 -5.20 0.64
CA GLN A 138 -17.06 -4.79 2.02
C GLN A 138 -18.35 -4.69 2.82
N GLN A 139 -19.43 -4.12 2.26
CA GLN A 139 -20.75 -4.06 2.92
C GLN A 139 -21.31 -5.44 3.21
N ALA A 140 -21.19 -6.38 2.27
CA ALA A 140 -21.62 -7.76 2.50
C ALA A 140 -20.78 -8.45 3.59
N ALA A 141 -19.45 -8.28 3.58
CA ALA A 141 -18.56 -8.85 4.58
C ALA A 141 -18.77 -8.26 5.98
N LEU A 142 -19.16 -6.98 6.06
CA LEU A 142 -19.30 -6.21 7.30
C LEU A 142 -20.76 -6.01 7.73
N ALA A 143 -21.71 -6.75 7.16
CA ALA A 143 -23.14 -6.57 7.40
C ALA A 143 -23.53 -6.63 8.89
N ALA A 144 -22.83 -7.45 9.68
CA ALA A 144 -23.05 -7.54 11.14
C ALA A 144 -22.69 -6.25 11.90
N PHE A 145 -21.97 -5.32 11.27
CA PHE A 145 -21.47 -4.07 11.85
C PHE A 145 -22.02 -2.82 11.15
N GLU A 146 -23.11 -2.92 10.38
CA GLU A 146 -23.69 -1.80 9.60
C GLU A 146 -23.88 -0.51 10.43
N GLY A 147 -24.22 -0.63 11.72
CA GLY A 147 -24.38 0.53 12.61
C GLY A 147 -23.08 1.22 13.06
N LYS A 148 -21.91 0.61 12.82
CA LYS A 148 -20.59 1.15 13.19
C LYS A 148 -19.73 1.52 11.96
N VAL A 149 -19.96 0.90 10.79
CA VAL A 149 -19.11 1.08 9.61
C VAL A 149 -19.61 2.20 8.69
N VAL A 150 -18.71 3.09 8.29
CA VAL A 150 -19.00 4.19 7.36
C VAL A 150 -17.99 4.19 6.22
N TRP A 151 -18.43 4.51 5.01
CA TRP A 151 -17.57 4.69 3.84
C TRP A 151 -17.55 6.15 3.44
N VAL A 152 -16.37 6.68 3.16
CA VAL A 152 -16.18 8.06 2.72
C VAL A 152 -15.34 8.12 1.44
N ASP A 153 -15.72 9.02 0.54
CA ASP A 153 -15.00 9.26 -0.71
C ASP A 153 -13.96 10.38 -0.57
N ALA A 154 -13.97 11.11 0.56
CA ALA A 154 -13.06 12.20 0.86
C ALA A 154 -12.80 12.30 2.38
N LEU A 155 -11.63 12.82 2.74
CA LEU A 155 -11.28 13.06 4.14
C LEU A 155 -12.01 14.29 4.69
N PRO A 156 -12.54 14.22 5.92
CA PRO A 156 -13.09 15.38 6.59
C PRO A 156 -12.00 16.41 6.90
N GLU A 157 -12.38 17.64 7.25
CA GLU A 157 -11.43 18.68 7.68
C GLU A 157 -10.65 18.28 8.95
N ALA A 158 -11.27 17.49 9.83
CA ALA A 158 -10.66 17.00 11.05
C ALA A 158 -10.96 15.51 11.28
N MET A 159 -9.93 14.75 11.64
CA MET A 159 -9.99 13.33 11.98
C MET A 159 -9.52 13.10 13.41
N HIS A 160 -10.27 12.29 14.16
CA HIS A 160 -9.98 11.95 15.55
C HIS A 160 -10.06 10.44 15.71
N GLY A 161 -8.94 9.74 15.86
CA GLY A 161 -8.96 8.28 15.90
C GLY A 161 -7.63 7.63 15.58
N VAL A 162 -7.65 6.31 15.42
CA VAL A 162 -6.49 5.55 14.98
C VAL A 162 -6.63 5.24 13.50
N VAL A 163 -5.65 5.68 12.72
CA VAL A 163 -5.56 5.43 11.28
C VAL A 163 -4.76 4.15 11.03
N VAL A 164 -5.20 3.36 10.07
CA VAL A 164 -4.54 2.15 9.59
C VAL A 164 -4.47 2.20 8.07
N GLY A 165 -3.29 1.90 7.52
CA GLY A 165 -3.11 1.61 6.10
C GLY A 165 -2.25 0.35 5.96
N ASN A 166 -2.80 -0.70 5.36
CA ASN A 166 -2.08 -1.93 5.08
C ASN A 166 -1.93 -2.08 3.56
N GLU A 167 -0.70 -2.08 3.05
CA GLU A 167 -0.40 -2.19 1.61
C GLU A 167 -1.14 -1.09 0.81
N VAL A 168 -0.90 0.15 1.23
CA VAL A 168 -1.53 1.35 0.66
C VAL A 168 -0.48 2.29 0.08
N LEU A 169 0.70 2.34 0.70
CA LEU A 169 1.77 3.26 0.29
C LEU A 169 2.47 2.72 -0.96
N ASP A 170 2.63 1.40 -1.09
CA ASP A 170 3.29 0.77 -2.25
C ASP A 170 2.58 1.01 -3.59
N ALA A 171 1.25 1.15 -3.55
CA ALA A 171 0.41 1.37 -4.71
C ALA A 171 0.34 2.85 -5.12
N MET A 172 0.89 3.75 -4.31
CA MET A 172 0.89 5.18 -4.65
C MET A 172 1.85 5.45 -5.81
N PRO A 173 1.45 6.29 -6.79
CA PRO A 173 2.28 6.56 -7.95
C PRO A 173 3.65 7.12 -7.59
N VAL A 174 4.69 6.59 -8.24
CA VAL A 174 6.09 6.99 -8.06
C VAL A 174 6.65 7.62 -9.33
N GLN A 175 7.59 8.55 -9.18
CA GLN A 175 8.39 9.04 -10.30
C GLN A 175 9.66 8.20 -10.43
N LEU A 176 10.10 7.96 -11.66
CA LEU A 176 11.32 7.21 -11.91
C LEU A 176 12.47 8.15 -12.25
N LEU A 177 13.59 7.97 -11.58
CA LEU A 177 14.85 8.64 -11.89
C LEU A 177 15.83 7.63 -12.46
N ALA A 178 16.36 7.93 -13.65
CA ALA A 178 17.37 7.15 -14.34
C ALA A 178 18.68 7.93 -14.36
N ARG A 179 19.74 7.37 -13.79
CA ARG A 179 21.11 7.82 -13.97
C ARG A 179 21.70 7.07 -15.16
N VAL A 180 22.12 7.80 -16.18
CA VAL A 180 22.77 7.27 -17.39
C VAL A 180 24.03 8.09 -17.65
N ASP A 181 25.18 7.43 -17.78
CA ASP A 181 26.49 8.08 -17.99
C ASP A 181 26.81 9.18 -16.94
N GLY A 182 26.31 9.00 -15.71
CA GLY A 182 26.51 9.92 -14.58
C GLY A 182 25.53 11.10 -14.53
N GLU A 183 24.62 11.24 -15.50
CA GLU A 183 23.60 12.28 -15.53
C GLU A 183 22.23 11.71 -15.14
N TRP A 184 21.42 12.50 -14.43
CA TRP A 184 20.08 12.11 -13.99
C TRP A 184 19.00 12.61 -14.95
N PHE A 185 18.07 11.71 -15.25
CA PHE A 185 16.90 11.93 -16.07
C PHE A 185 15.66 11.48 -15.32
N GLU A 186 14.52 12.11 -15.61
CA GLU A 186 13.21 11.58 -15.25
C GLU A 186 12.78 10.61 -16.34
N ARG A 187 12.51 9.37 -15.94
CA ARG A 187 11.99 8.33 -16.83
C ARG A 187 10.47 8.40 -16.83
N GLY A 188 9.90 8.59 -18.02
CA GLY A 188 8.47 8.59 -18.25
C GLY A 188 8.08 7.76 -19.47
N VAL A 189 6.86 7.97 -19.93
CA VAL A 189 6.20 7.15 -20.94
C VAL A 189 5.80 8.01 -22.14
N ALA A 190 6.20 7.56 -23.33
CA ALA A 190 5.85 8.15 -24.62
C ALA A 190 5.05 7.16 -25.47
N GLU A 191 4.55 7.62 -26.63
CA GLU A 191 3.94 6.72 -27.63
C GLU A 191 5.00 5.72 -28.12
N GLY A 192 4.59 4.46 -28.24
CA GLY A 192 5.46 3.39 -28.71
C GLY A 192 5.56 3.32 -30.24
N GLU A 193 6.35 2.36 -30.71
CA GLU A 193 6.50 2.05 -32.14
C GLU A 193 6.00 0.63 -32.43
N GLY A 194 5.47 0.41 -33.63
CA GLY A 194 4.99 -0.90 -34.06
C GLY A 194 3.80 -1.41 -33.24
N ASP A 195 3.93 -2.61 -32.68
CA ASP A 195 2.86 -3.27 -31.91
C ASP A 195 2.86 -2.87 -30.42
N ALA A 196 3.89 -2.17 -29.94
CA ALA A 196 3.96 -1.68 -28.56
C ALA A 196 3.25 -0.32 -28.45
N PRO A 197 2.22 -0.18 -27.60
CA PRO A 197 1.48 1.08 -27.49
C PRO A 197 2.32 2.22 -26.87
N TRP A 198 3.29 1.86 -26.02
CA TRP A 198 4.11 2.82 -25.28
C TRP A 198 5.56 2.39 -25.23
N ALA A 199 6.44 3.35 -24.97
CA ALA A 199 7.85 3.14 -24.74
C ALA A 199 8.38 4.05 -23.62
N TRP A 200 9.44 3.60 -22.97
CA TRP A 200 10.20 4.42 -22.04
C TRP A 200 10.89 5.57 -22.77
N GLN A 201 10.84 6.76 -22.17
CA GLN A 201 11.61 7.91 -22.64
C GLN A 201 12.10 8.71 -21.43
N ASP A 202 13.41 8.97 -21.43
CA ASP A 202 14.10 9.72 -20.39
C ASP A 202 14.19 11.22 -20.79
N ARG A 203 13.93 12.12 -19.84
CA ARG A 203 14.02 13.58 -20.02
C ARG A 203 14.92 14.21 -18.96
N THR A 204 15.67 15.24 -19.33
CA THR A 204 16.51 15.97 -18.37
C THR A 204 15.68 16.51 -17.22
N THR A 205 16.17 16.35 -15.99
CA THR A 205 15.49 16.79 -14.78
C THR A 205 16.48 17.30 -13.75
N ASP A 206 16.00 18.16 -12.85
CA ASP A 206 16.72 18.58 -11.64
C ASP A 206 16.39 17.68 -10.44
N LEU A 207 15.44 16.75 -10.57
CA LEU A 207 15.08 15.80 -9.53
C LEU A 207 16.24 14.85 -9.23
N ARG A 208 16.46 14.57 -7.95
CA ARG A 208 17.50 13.67 -7.47
C ARG A 208 16.93 12.75 -6.39
N PRO A 209 17.51 11.55 -6.20
CA PRO A 209 17.32 10.82 -4.96
C PRO A 209 17.74 11.71 -3.77
N PRO A 210 17.15 11.51 -2.59
CA PRO A 210 17.47 12.29 -1.40
C PRO A 210 18.91 12.08 -0.90
N VAL A 211 19.58 11.03 -1.38
CA VAL A 211 20.98 10.70 -1.06
C VAL A 211 21.80 10.52 -2.32
N ASP A 212 23.09 10.81 -2.22
CA ASP A 212 24.05 10.51 -3.27
C ASP A 212 24.25 8.99 -3.39
N ILE A 213 24.09 8.48 -4.61
CA ILE A 213 24.26 7.05 -4.90
C ILE A 213 25.69 6.80 -5.38
N GLU A 214 26.44 6.02 -4.62
CA GLU A 214 27.83 5.71 -4.94
C GLU A 214 27.98 4.88 -6.22
N GLY A 215 29.13 5.04 -6.88
CA GLY A 215 29.54 4.25 -8.04
C GLY A 215 29.16 4.86 -9.39
N PRO A 216 29.84 4.45 -10.48
CA PRO A 216 29.69 5.05 -11.81
C PRO A 216 28.63 4.39 -12.69
N HIS A 217 27.92 3.37 -12.19
CA HIS A 217 27.01 2.56 -12.99
C HIS A 217 25.65 3.24 -13.17
N ASP A 218 24.97 2.88 -14.26
CA ASP A 218 23.60 3.29 -14.50
C ASP A 218 22.68 2.82 -13.37
N TYR A 219 21.73 3.67 -12.99
CA TYR A 219 20.89 3.44 -11.83
C TYR A 219 19.45 3.85 -12.13
N LEU A 220 18.48 3.00 -11.83
CA LEU A 220 17.06 3.31 -11.88
C LEU A 220 16.50 3.25 -10.48
N THR A 221 15.67 4.24 -10.11
CA THR A 221 15.03 4.26 -8.79
C THR A 221 13.76 5.09 -8.77
N GLU A 222 13.04 4.98 -7.67
CA GLU A 222 11.80 5.67 -7.41
C GLU A 222 11.98 6.83 -6.42
N ILE A 223 11.21 7.90 -6.61
CA ILE A 223 10.91 8.88 -5.57
C ILE A 223 9.39 8.93 -5.32
N HIS A 224 9.01 9.12 -4.05
CA HIS A 224 7.65 8.83 -3.54
C HIS A 224 6.86 10.09 -3.22
N ALA A 225 6.86 11.07 -4.13
CA ALA A 225 6.21 12.37 -3.91
C ALA A 225 4.73 12.22 -3.48
N GLN A 226 4.01 11.27 -4.07
CA GLN A 226 2.61 11.02 -3.75
C GLN A 226 2.40 10.42 -2.35
N GLY A 227 3.27 9.50 -1.93
CA GLY A 227 3.28 8.94 -0.57
C GLY A 227 3.58 10.01 0.48
N VAL A 228 4.57 10.87 0.21
CA VAL A 228 4.91 12.02 1.07
C VAL A 228 3.72 12.99 1.17
N ALA A 229 3.09 13.35 0.06
CA ALA A 229 1.92 14.21 0.04
C ALA A 229 0.71 13.63 0.80
N PHE A 230 0.52 12.31 0.72
CA PHE A 230 -0.51 11.60 1.49
C PHE A 230 -0.27 11.71 3.00
N ILE A 231 0.96 11.48 3.47
CA ILE A 231 1.30 11.60 4.89
C ILE A 231 1.15 13.04 5.39
N HIS A 232 1.55 14.04 4.60
CA HIS A 232 1.30 15.45 4.94
C HIS A 232 -0.20 15.75 5.06
N THR A 233 -1.01 15.28 4.11
CA THR A 233 -2.47 15.46 4.16
C THR A 233 -3.06 14.80 5.40
N LEU A 234 -2.63 13.58 5.72
CA LEU A 234 -3.07 12.88 6.93
C LEU A 234 -2.69 13.67 8.20
N ALA A 235 -1.46 14.14 8.29
CA ALA A 235 -0.96 14.88 9.45
C ALA A 235 -1.68 16.21 9.66
N GLU A 236 -2.10 16.87 8.57
CA GLU A 236 -2.94 18.06 8.60
C GLU A 236 -4.34 17.75 9.13
N ARG A 237 -4.98 16.67 8.65
CA ARG A 237 -6.36 16.31 9.03
C ARG A 237 -6.45 15.63 10.40
N LEU A 238 -5.47 14.84 10.80
CA LEU A 238 -5.45 14.15 12.09
C LEU A 238 -5.20 15.14 13.22
N GLN A 239 -6.24 15.48 13.97
CA GLN A 239 -6.16 16.45 15.08
C GLN A 239 -5.84 15.78 16.42
N ARG A 240 -6.22 14.51 16.58
CA ARG A 240 -5.93 13.71 17.76
C ARG A 240 -5.98 12.24 17.40
N GLY A 241 -4.93 11.49 17.71
CA GLY A 241 -4.90 10.08 17.35
C GLY A 241 -3.52 9.55 17.04
N ALA A 242 -3.54 8.43 16.32
CA ALA A 242 -2.35 7.71 15.89
C ALA A 242 -2.53 7.23 14.44
N ALA A 243 -1.44 6.88 13.77
CA ALA A 243 -1.50 6.24 12.46
C ALA A 243 -0.49 5.09 12.39
N PHE A 244 -0.89 3.97 11.79
CA PHE A 244 -0.03 2.81 11.58
C PHE A 244 -0.07 2.41 10.10
N PHE A 245 1.10 2.39 9.46
CA PHE A 245 1.26 1.96 8.09
C PHE A 245 2.08 0.68 8.03
N LEU A 246 1.52 -0.34 7.39
CA LEU A 246 2.12 -1.65 7.22
C LEU A 246 2.34 -1.89 5.73
N ASP A 247 3.59 -2.00 5.33
CA ASP A 247 3.94 -2.06 3.91
C ASP A 247 5.34 -2.67 3.71
N TYR A 248 5.69 -3.08 2.49
CA TYR A 248 7.00 -3.62 2.16
C TYR A 248 7.95 -2.53 1.67
N GLY A 249 9.15 -2.51 2.25
CA GLY A 249 10.14 -1.49 1.93
C GLY A 249 11.27 -1.38 2.92
N PHE A 250 11.99 -0.26 2.82
CA PHE A 250 13.32 -0.08 3.40
C PHE A 250 13.52 1.33 3.96
N PRO A 251 14.42 1.53 4.92
CA PRO A 251 15.03 2.83 5.18
C PRO A 251 15.87 3.29 3.99
N GLU A 252 16.16 4.59 3.93
CA GLU A 252 16.80 5.25 2.79
C GLU A 252 18.14 4.61 2.37
N GLY A 253 18.98 4.25 3.34
CA GLY A 253 20.29 3.61 3.06
C GLY A 253 20.19 2.23 2.41
N GLU A 254 19.11 1.49 2.67
CA GLU A 254 18.83 0.19 2.03
C GLU A 254 18.01 0.35 0.73
N TYR A 255 17.19 1.40 0.64
CA TYR A 255 16.40 1.74 -0.53
C TYR A 255 17.29 2.16 -1.69
N TYR A 256 18.19 3.12 -1.46
CA TYR A 256 19.12 3.64 -2.48
C TYR A 256 20.50 2.98 -2.43
N HIS A 257 20.59 1.77 -1.87
CA HIS A 257 21.83 1.03 -1.80
C HIS A 257 22.42 0.82 -3.21
N PRO A 258 23.74 1.01 -3.45
CA PRO A 258 24.33 0.94 -4.80
C PRO A 258 24.06 -0.35 -5.59
N GLN A 259 23.79 -1.47 -4.91
CA GLN A 259 23.45 -2.74 -5.58
C GLN A 259 21.98 -2.83 -6.04
N ARG A 260 21.11 -1.91 -5.64
CA ARG A 260 19.71 -1.85 -6.06
C ARG A 260 19.53 -0.94 -7.27
N SER A 261 20.38 -1.11 -8.27
CA SER A 261 20.44 -0.26 -9.45
C SER A 261 19.26 -0.44 -10.43
N GLY A 262 18.36 -1.40 -10.18
CA GLY A 262 17.16 -1.65 -10.99
C GLY A 262 15.85 -1.11 -10.39
N GLY A 263 15.91 -0.41 -9.25
CA GLY A 263 14.73 0.08 -8.55
C GLY A 263 13.92 -1.04 -7.87
N THR A 264 12.66 -0.74 -7.60
CA THR A 264 11.72 -1.62 -6.90
C THR A 264 10.34 -1.73 -7.55
N VAL A 265 10.10 -1.03 -8.67
CA VAL A 265 8.87 -1.21 -9.44
C VAL A 265 8.68 -2.68 -9.81
N MET A 266 7.54 -3.24 -9.44
CA MET A 266 7.15 -4.61 -9.74
C MET A 266 5.67 -4.65 -10.10
N CYS A 267 5.31 -5.58 -10.98
CA CYS A 267 3.94 -5.80 -11.38
C CYS A 267 3.47 -7.18 -10.95
N HIS A 268 2.21 -7.28 -10.52
CA HIS A 268 1.62 -8.53 -10.03
C HIS A 268 0.34 -8.88 -10.77
N ARG A 269 0.28 -10.09 -11.31
CA ARG A 269 -0.91 -10.64 -11.98
C ARG A 269 -0.97 -12.15 -11.83
N ALA A 270 -2.12 -12.66 -11.41
CA ALA A 270 -2.37 -14.09 -11.23
C ALA A 270 -1.25 -14.83 -10.47
N HIS A 271 -0.78 -14.22 -9.36
CA HIS A 271 0.31 -14.74 -8.51
C HIS A 271 1.67 -14.85 -9.22
N ARG A 272 1.89 -14.04 -10.26
CA ARG A 272 3.16 -13.90 -10.96
C ARG A 272 3.63 -12.46 -10.86
N ALA A 273 4.93 -12.31 -10.66
CA ALA A 273 5.61 -11.02 -10.64
C ALA A 273 6.41 -10.82 -11.94
N ASP A 274 6.38 -9.62 -12.49
CA ASP A 274 7.19 -9.20 -13.62
C ASP A 274 7.56 -7.71 -13.54
N PRO A 275 8.66 -7.26 -14.18
CA PRO A 275 9.15 -5.89 -14.03
C PRO A 275 8.61 -4.89 -15.08
N ASP A 276 7.67 -5.27 -15.96
CA ASP A 276 7.27 -4.44 -17.11
C ASP A 276 5.90 -3.76 -16.92
N PRO A 277 5.82 -2.55 -16.35
CA PRO A 277 4.54 -1.87 -16.11
C PRO A 277 3.83 -1.40 -17.38
N LEU A 278 4.47 -1.45 -18.56
CA LEU A 278 3.86 -1.03 -19.83
C LEU A 278 3.06 -2.16 -20.51
N ALA A 279 3.22 -3.40 -20.06
CA ALA A 279 2.47 -4.55 -20.53
C ALA A 279 1.17 -4.77 -19.74
N ASP A 280 0.12 -5.28 -20.38
CA ASP A 280 -1.14 -5.68 -19.72
C ASP A 280 -1.77 -4.59 -18.81
N VAL A 281 -1.65 -3.32 -19.21
CA VAL A 281 -2.06 -2.17 -18.39
C VAL A 281 -3.53 -2.23 -18.01
N GLY A 282 -3.82 -1.99 -16.72
CA GLY A 282 -5.14 -2.12 -16.11
C GLY A 282 -5.54 -3.56 -15.76
N LEU A 283 -4.78 -4.57 -16.19
CA LEU A 283 -5.00 -5.98 -15.86
C LEU A 283 -4.02 -6.52 -14.81
N LYS A 284 -3.02 -5.75 -14.44
CA LYS A 284 -2.06 -6.08 -13.39
C LYS A 284 -1.85 -4.92 -12.44
N ASP A 285 -1.48 -5.26 -11.23
CA ASP A 285 -1.04 -4.30 -10.25
C ASP A 285 0.36 -3.77 -10.60
N ILE A 286 0.66 -2.56 -10.15
CA ILE A 286 1.96 -1.91 -10.28
C ILE A 286 2.25 -1.33 -8.91
N THR A 287 3.37 -1.72 -8.32
CA THR A 287 3.77 -1.25 -6.99
C THR A 287 5.24 -0.90 -6.95
N ALA A 288 5.62 -0.08 -5.99
CA ALA A 288 7.01 0.19 -5.64
C ALA A 288 7.19 -0.03 -4.14
N HIS A 289 8.38 -0.46 -3.71
CA HIS A 289 8.63 -0.55 -2.28
C HIS A 289 8.57 0.84 -1.65
N VAL A 290 8.22 0.88 -0.37
CA VAL A 290 8.14 2.12 0.41
C VAL A 290 9.52 2.56 0.91
N ASN A 291 9.85 3.84 0.71
CA ASN A 291 10.95 4.50 1.42
C ASN A 291 10.44 4.97 2.80
N PHE A 292 10.70 4.19 3.84
CA PHE A 292 10.18 4.47 5.19
C PHE A 292 10.84 5.68 5.86
N THR A 293 12.06 6.03 5.48
CA THR A 293 12.71 7.28 5.92
C THR A 293 11.93 8.48 5.42
N ALA A 294 11.61 8.53 4.11
CA ALA A 294 10.81 9.61 3.53
C ALA A 294 9.43 9.72 4.18
N ILE A 295 8.77 8.59 4.47
CA ILE A 295 7.47 8.55 5.15
C ILE A 295 7.57 9.07 6.60
N ALA A 296 8.60 8.67 7.34
CA ALA A 296 8.83 9.14 8.70
C ALA A 296 9.12 10.65 8.76
N LEU A 297 10.01 11.14 7.88
CA LEU A 297 10.32 12.56 7.75
C LEU A 297 9.09 13.38 7.36
N ALA A 298 8.29 12.92 6.39
CA ALA A 298 7.05 13.60 6.00
C ALA A 298 6.07 13.75 7.17
N GLY A 299 5.98 12.73 8.03
CA GLY A 299 5.20 12.79 9.26
C GLY A 299 5.74 13.82 10.25
N GLN A 300 7.05 13.78 10.52
CA GLN A 300 7.72 14.70 11.45
C GLN A 300 7.63 16.16 10.99
N ASP A 301 7.90 16.43 9.72
CA ASP A 301 7.81 17.76 9.11
C ASP A 301 6.39 18.33 9.18
N ALA A 302 5.37 17.47 9.22
CA ALA A 302 3.97 17.84 9.40
C ALA A 302 3.48 17.80 10.87
N GLY A 303 4.39 17.63 11.83
CA GLY A 303 4.10 17.67 13.26
C GLY A 303 3.45 16.40 13.82
N LEU A 304 3.71 15.24 13.22
CA LEU A 304 3.48 13.93 13.85
C LEU A 304 4.77 13.47 14.55
N GLU A 305 4.62 12.85 15.71
CA GLU A 305 5.71 12.16 16.37
C GLU A 305 5.79 10.71 15.87
N VAL A 306 7.00 10.21 15.63
CA VAL A 306 7.22 8.80 15.27
C VAL A 306 7.15 7.94 16.54
N LEU A 307 6.18 7.04 16.60
CA LEU A 307 6.04 6.07 17.70
C LEU A 307 7.04 4.92 17.59
N GLY A 308 7.40 4.57 16.36
CA GLY A 308 8.39 3.53 16.11
C GLY A 308 8.38 3.04 14.67
N TYR A 309 9.38 2.22 14.36
CA TYR A 309 9.57 1.56 13.08
C TYR A 309 10.17 0.17 13.32
N ALA A 310 9.51 -0.88 12.82
CA ALA A 310 9.98 -2.26 13.00
C ALA A 310 9.63 -3.12 11.80
N ASN A 311 10.26 -4.29 11.68
CA ASN A 311 9.77 -5.31 10.77
C ASN A 311 8.43 -5.90 11.27
N GLN A 312 7.64 -6.45 10.34
CA GLN A 312 6.32 -7.00 10.64
C GLN A 312 6.40 -8.13 11.67
N ALA A 313 7.40 -9.00 11.57
CA ALA A 313 7.55 -10.11 12.50
C ALA A 313 7.65 -9.64 13.95
N ARG A 314 8.53 -8.67 14.24
CA ARG A 314 8.75 -8.12 15.58
C ARG A 314 7.52 -7.36 16.05
N PHE A 315 6.92 -6.55 15.20
CA PHE A 315 5.71 -5.81 15.53
C PHE A 315 4.57 -6.75 15.95
N LEU A 316 4.28 -7.79 15.15
CA LEU A 316 3.22 -8.74 15.46
C LEU A 316 3.52 -9.59 16.70
N MET A 317 4.79 -10.01 16.89
CA MET A 317 5.21 -10.73 18.10
C MET A 317 5.01 -9.88 19.36
N ASN A 318 5.41 -8.60 19.31
CA ASN A 318 5.21 -7.66 20.41
C ASN A 318 3.72 -7.45 20.73
N CYS A 319 2.86 -7.45 19.70
CA CYS A 319 1.40 -7.42 19.84
C CYS A 319 0.77 -8.76 20.30
N GLY A 320 1.58 -9.76 20.62
CA GLY A 320 1.15 -11.03 21.20
C GLY A 320 0.67 -12.06 20.18
N LEU A 321 1.19 -12.03 18.94
CA LEU A 321 0.87 -13.05 17.93
C LEU A 321 1.23 -14.47 18.38
N LEU A 322 2.38 -14.67 19.03
CA LEU A 322 2.84 -16.01 19.44
C LEU A 322 1.86 -16.70 20.39
N ALA A 323 1.37 -15.99 21.41
CA ALA A 323 0.38 -16.53 22.35
C ALA A 323 -0.95 -16.88 21.64
N ARG A 324 -1.33 -16.13 20.60
CA ARG A 324 -2.52 -16.44 19.79
C ARG A 324 -2.31 -17.65 18.90
N MET A 325 -1.11 -17.82 18.34
CA MET A 325 -0.75 -19.01 17.58
C MET A 325 -0.83 -20.26 18.47
N GLU A 326 -0.36 -20.20 19.71
CA GLU A 326 -0.45 -21.31 20.67
C GLU A 326 -1.90 -21.71 21.00
N GLN A 327 -2.86 -20.80 20.87
CA GLN A 327 -4.28 -21.07 21.09
C GLN A 327 -5.02 -21.49 19.81
N GLY A 328 -4.49 -21.12 18.64
CA GLY A 328 -5.04 -21.47 17.33
C GLY A 328 -4.83 -22.94 16.96
N ASP A 329 -5.58 -23.39 15.97
CA ASP A 329 -5.42 -24.73 15.40
C ASP A 329 -4.14 -24.84 14.53
N VAL A 330 -3.88 -26.05 14.03
CA VAL A 330 -2.67 -26.31 13.22
C VAL A 330 -2.65 -25.48 11.93
N MET A 331 -3.80 -25.22 11.33
CA MET A 331 -3.90 -24.48 10.06
C MET A 331 -3.68 -22.98 10.28
N ASP A 332 -4.28 -22.42 11.33
CA ASP A 332 -4.08 -21.03 11.74
C ASP A 332 -2.62 -20.75 12.08
N ARG A 333 -1.96 -21.68 12.79
CA ARG A 333 -0.52 -21.61 13.07
C ARG A 333 0.31 -21.62 11.80
N ALA A 334 0.04 -22.56 10.89
CA ALA A 334 0.78 -22.67 9.63
C ALA A 334 0.67 -21.40 8.78
N ARG A 335 -0.52 -20.78 8.74
CA ARG A 335 -0.75 -19.50 8.06
C ARG A 335 -0.04 -18.35 8.74
N ALA A 336 -0.10 -18.27 10.07
CA ALA A 336 0.55 -17.20 10.84
C ALA A 336 2.08 -17.27 10.82
N ILE A 337 2.68 -18.45 10.63
CA ILE A 337 4.13 -18.60 10.44
C ILE A 337 4.60 -17.76 9.23
N LYS A 338 3.84 -17.71 8.14
CA LYS A 338 4.20 -16.91 6.96
C LYS A 338 4.26 -15.41 7.23
N LEU A 339 3.46 -14.92 8.20
CA LEU A 339 3.46 -13.50 8.60
C LEU A 339 4.77 -13.08 9.28
N ILE A 340 5.52 -14.03 9.84
CA ILE A 340 6.70 -13.76 10.68
C ILE A 340 8.01 -14.34 10.14
N GLN A 341 7.96 -15.23 9.14
CA GLN A 341 9.17 -15.79 8.54
C GLN A 341 9.88 -14.76 7.66
N GLU A 342 11.20 -14.67 7.82
CA GLU A 342 12.07 -13.71 7.13
C GLU A 342 12.01 -13.81 5.61
N HIS A 343 11.94 -15.02 5.06
CA HIS A 343 11.83 -15.28 3.62
C HIS A 343 10.42 -15.15 3.05
N GLU A 344 9.43 -14.85 3.90
CA GLU A 344 8.05 -14.59 3.54
C GLU A 344 7.78 -13.09 3.81
N MET A 345 6.87 -12.76 4.73
CA MET A 345 6.50 -11.37 5.03
C MET A 345 7.24 -10.77 6.22
N GLY A 346 7.94 -11.58 7.02
CA GLY A 346 8.38 -11.18 8.35
C GLY A 346 9.43 -10.08 8.39
N GLU A 347 10.35 -10.06 7.42
CA GLU A 347 11.43 -9.06 7.35
C GLU A 347 11.14 -7.98 6.29
N LEU A 348 10.62 -8.37 5.13
CA LEU A 348 10.37 -7.43 4.03
C LEU A 348 9.31 -6.39 4.40
N PHE A 349 8.21 -6.82 5.02
CA PHE A 349 7.18 -5.91 5.52
C PHE A 349 7.67 -5.20 6.78
N LYS A 350 7.34 -3.93 6.86
CA LYS A 350 7.65 -3.05 7.97
C LYS A 350 6.38 -2.40 8.48
N VAL A 351 6.45 -1.89 9.70
CA VAL A 351 5.41 -1.09 10.32
C VAL A 351 6.04 0.21 10.78
N VAL A 352 5.46 1.34 10.39
CA VAL A 352 5.76 2.65 10.97
C VAL A 352 4.53 3.17 11.71
N GLY A 353 4.75 3.71 12.91
CA GLY A 353 3.71 4.28 13.75
C GLY A 353 3.92 5.77 13.97
N PHE A 354 2.82 6.52 14.00
CA PHE A 354 2.81 7.95 14.28
C PHE A 354 1.80 8.31 15.36
N ALA A 355 2.05 9.40 16.08
CA ALA A 355 1.11 10.01 17.01
C ALA A 355 0.91 11.49 16.68
N LYS A 356 -0.34 11.95 16.77
CA LYS A 356 -0.63 13.38 16.84
C LYS A 356 -0.58 13.84 18.29
N GLY A 357 0.43 14.65 18.62
CA GLY A 357 0.69 15.08 19.99
C GLY A 357 1.82 14.27 20.62
N THR A 358 1.71 13.95 21.90
CA THR A 358 2.80 13.29 22.65
C THR A 358 2.92 11.81 22.29
N ALA A 359 4.11 11.39 21.87
CA ALA A 359 4.44 9.98 21.69
C ALA A 359 4.38 9.19 23.02
N TRP A 360 4.15 7.88 22.91
CA TRP A 360 4.23 6.93 24.02
C TRP A 360 5.02 5.70 23.59
N ASP A 361 5.45 4.89 24.58
CA ASP A 361 6.14 3.63 24.33
C ASP A 361 5.15 2.58 23.81
N ALA A 362 4.84 2.64 22.51
CA ALA A 362 3.84 1.79 21.89
C ALA A 362 4.23 0.31 21.88
N ILE A 363 3.30 -0.58 22.26
CA ILE A 363 3.59 -2.00 22.49
C ILE A 363 4.27 -2.68 21.29
N GLY A 364 3.85 -2.36 20.06
CA GLY A 364 4.32 -2.95 18.81
C GLY A 364 5.80 -2.68 18.55
N PHE A 365 6.35 -1.61 19.11
CA PHE A 365 7.75 -1.21 18.94
C PHE A 365 8.61 -1.50 20.18
N LYS A 366 8.04 -2.12 21.22
CA LYS A 366 8.74 -2.37 22.49
C LYS A 366 10.07 -3.12 22.35
N ASN A 367 10.17 -4.06 21.40
CA ASN A 367 11.40 -4.78 21.12
C ASN A 367 11.70 -4.78 19.62
N GLY A 368 12.96 -4.53 19.26
CA GLY A 368 13.39 -4.52 17.86
C GLY A 368 12.91 -3.30 17.10
N ASP A 369 12.66 -2.18 17.78
CA ASP A 369 12.52 -0.88 17.13
C ASP A 369 13.81 -0.52 16.39
N ARG A 370 13.63 -0.06 15.17
CA ARG A 370 14.64 0.32 14.21
C ARG A 370 14.51 1.79 13.82
N SER A 371 13.83 2.63 14.59
CA SER A 371 13.66 4.05 14.25
C SER A 371 15.00 4.79 14.11
N HIS A 372 16.04 4.32 14.80
CA HIS A 372 17.41 4.82 14.67
C HIS A 372 18.08 4.51 13.31
N THR A 373 17.48 3.65 12.48
CA THR A 373 17.97 3.32 11.13
C THR A 373 17.23 4.08 10.04
N LEU A 374 16.19 4.85 10.40
CA LEU A 374 15.46 5.69 9.47
C LEU A 374 16.30 6.90 9.06
#